data_AF-A0A6A6VH70-F1
#
_entry.id   AF-A0A6A6VH70-F1
#
_cell.length_a   1.000
_cell.length_b   1.000
_cell.length_c   1.000
_cell.angle_alpha   90.00
_cell.angle_beta   90.00
_cell.angle_gamma   90.00
#
_symmetry.space_group_name_H-M   'P 1'
#
loop_
_entity.id
_entity.type
_entity.pdbx_description
1 polymer ?
#
loop_
_entity_poly.entity_id
_entity_poly.type
_entity_poly.pdbx_seq_one_letter_code
_entity_poly.pdbx_strand_id
1 'polypeptide(L)'
;MAPSSRYGSLSLMGIFLLFLSFFNIAVSSPLPGGKQLAERAQENISEERYLAYCEQYFPDTSKYLFYSGRSEAQVRAFIAENPGYVWYDSIFNTNGDLNHPWYQAFDEAVDLDDAEASSQVMAKLASGDVKVFGAIEWKTLGQTSFFATEEIGNLRNGLEDGRVTSINHMVKDTTDPNAVIATDDGDGGLTYKDGHSAGETNASGTYGDCSGSARKRQETCDRPELKPKEAPEPPKDPKSLRIISDRWISEGGPGFDEYTWKFFESDPGVEIDVCAGDGYIRDPVEDPQEPDAFPNGEWPIRFGGYAEDCLYKGHGEIREDGSVGWLECPERDPIKCSESVKNTEGRVLCETGRDAIENVYCDWDM
;
A
#
# COMPACT_ATOMS: atom_id res chain seq x y z
N MET A 1 -16.26 -65.48 -30.57
CA MET A 1 -15.20 -64.52 -30.24
C MET A 1 -15.88 -63.31 -29.63
N ALA A 2 -15.70 -63.06 -28.34
CA ALA A 2 -16.36 -61.97 -27.63
C ALA A 2 -15.67 -60.63 -27.93
N PRO A 3 -16.42 -59.53 -28.14
CA PRO A 3 -15.83 -58.23 -28.44
C PRO A 3 -15.14 -57.64 -27.22
N SER A 4 -13.98 -57.03 -27.44
CA SER A 4 -13.19 -56.31 -26.43
C SER A 4 -14.00 -55.16 -25.84
N SER A 5 -14.23 -55.20 -24.52
CA SER A 5 -14.99 -54.16 -23.81
C SER A 5 -14.19 -52.86 -23.78
N ARG A 6 -14.84 -51.75 -24.16
CA ARG A 6 -14.25 -50.40 -24.20
C ARG A 6 -14.07 -49.76 -22.81
N TYR A 7 -14.34 -50.49 -21.73
CA TYR A 7 -14.30 -49.98 -20.36
C TYR A 7 -12.98 -50.29 -19.61
N GLY A 8 -12.04 -51.02 -20.23
CA GLY A 8 -10.76 -51.36 -19.59
C GLY A 8 -9.71 -50.25 -19.57
N SER A 9 -9.72 -49.31 -20.52
CA SER A 9 -8.65 -48.30 -20.63
C SER A 9 -8.84 -47.06 -19.74
N LEU A 10 -10.07 -46.73 -19.37
CA LEU A 10 -10.38 -45.61 -18.47
C LEU A 10 -10.05 -45.93 -17.00
N SER A 11 -10.10 -47.21 -16.61
CA SER A 11 -9.80 -47.65 -15.25
C SER A 11 -8.31 -47.54 -14.90
N LEU A 12 -7.41 -47.79 -15.86
CA LEU A 12 -5.97 -47.70 -15.65
C LEU A 12 -5.49 -46.25 -15.49
N MET A 13 -6.11 -45.29 -16.18
CA MET A 13 -5.75 -43.87 -16.09
C MET A 13 -6.17 -43.27 -14.73
N GLY A 14 -7.34 -43.67 -14.21
CA GLY A 14 -7.78 -43.28 -12.86
C GLY A 14 -6.89 -43.85 -11.74
N ILE A 15 -6.43 -45.10 -11.88
CA ILE A 15 -5.48 -45.70 -10.93
C ILE A 15 -4.11 -44.98 -11.00
N PHE A 16 -3.66 -44.57 -12.19
CA PHE A 16 -2.40 -43.84 -12.33
C PHE A 16 -2.45 -42.43 -11.70
N LEU A 17 -3.58 -41.74 -11.83
CA LEU A 17 -3.80 -40.41 -11.22
C LEU A 17 -3.93 -40.48 -9.69
N LEU A 18 -4.55 -41.52 -9.15
CA LEU A 18 -4.58 -41.79 -7.71
C LEU A 18 -3.20 -42.15 -7.15
N PHE A 19 -2.38 -42.89 -7.89
CA PHE A 19 -0.99 -43.14 -7.49
C PHE A 19 -0.14 -41.86 -7.50
N LEU A 20 -0.39 -40.94 -8.44
CA LEU A 20 0.27 -39.62 -8.49
C LEU A 20 -0.16 -38.67 -7.37
N SER A 21 -1.33 -38.85 -6.74
CA SER A 21 -1.72 -38.02 -5.59
C SER A 21 -1.12 -38.49 -4.26
N PHE A 22 -0.63 -39.75 -4.18
CA PHE A 22 0.05 -40.27 -2.97
C PHE A 22 1.54 -39.95 -2.93
N PHE A 23 2.17 -39.66 -4.07
CA PHE A 23 3.48 -39.04 -4.12
C PHE A 23 3.25 -37.54 -4.30
N ASN A 24 3.60 -36.69 -3.32
CA ASN A 24 3.53 -35.21 -3.40
C ASN A 24 4.39 -34.63 -4.56
N ILE A 25 4.06 -34.98 -5.80
CA ILE A 25 4.62 -34.43 -7.01
C ILE A 25 3.59 -33.42 -7.47
N ALA A 26 3.67 -32.21 -6.92
CA ALA A 26 3.06 -31.04 -7.53
C ALA A 26 3.64 -30.94 -8.95
N VAL A 27 2.86 -31.35 -9.95
CA VAL A 27 3.26 -31.23 -11.34
C VAL A 27 3.09 -29.76 -11.72
N SER A 28 4.15 -28.97 -11.52
CA SER A 28 4.23 -27.65 -12.11
C SER A 28 4.20 -27.82 -13.63
N SER A 29 3.17 -27.29 -14.27
CA SER A 29 3.07 -27.32 -15.73
C SER A 29 4.20 -26.45 -16.30
N PRO A 30 5.04 -26.95 -17.21
CA PRO A 30 6.09 -26.15 -17.82
C PRO A 30 5.46 -25.12 -18.76
N LEU A 31 5.85 -23.86 -18.61
CA LEU A 31 5.55 -22.81 -19.59
C LEU A 31 6.23 -23.13 -20.95
N PRO A 32 5.71 -22.61 -22.07
CA PRO A 32 6.31 -22.80 -23.39
C PRO A 32 7.75 -22.26 -23.37
N GLY A 33 8.74 -23.11 -23.67
CA GLY A 33 10.15 -22.72 -23.72
C GLY A 33 11.07 -23.42 -22.72
N GLY A 34 10.58 -24.37 -21.92
CA GLY A 34 11.44 -25.28 -21.14
C GLY A 34 12.18 -24.66 -19.96
N LYS A 35 11.78 -23.46 -19.52
CA LYS A 35 12.24 -22.89 -18.25
C LYS A 35 11.39 -23.48 -17.13
N GLN A 36 12.00 -24.26 -16.24
CA GLN A 36 11.40 -24.56 -14.94
C GLN A 36 11.15 -23.23 -14.20
N LEU A 37 10.07 -23.14 -13.42
CA LEU A 37 9.95 -22.18 -12.32
C LEU A 37 11.03 -22.56 -11.28
N ALA A 38 12.29 -22.29 -11.61
CA ALA A 38 13.27 -22.04 -10.58
C ALA A 38 12.79 -20.74 -9.94
N GLU A 39 12.26 -20.87 -8.73
CA GLU A 39 12.16 -19.79 -7.76
C GLU A 39 13.58 -19.21 -7.64
N ARG A 40 13.90 -18.22 -8.49
CA ARG A 40 15.16 -17.51 -8.39
C ARG A 40 15.04 -16.75 -7.09
N ALA A 41 15.90 -17.07 -6.12
CA ALA A 41 16.01 -16.27 -4.91
C ALA A 41 16.30 -14.84 -5.36
N GLN A 42 15.34 -13.95 -5.16
CA GLN A 42 15.55 -12.53 -5.34
C GLN A 42 16.62 -12.11 -4.33
N GLU A 43 17.65 -11.43 -4.81
CA GLU A 43 18.74 -10.95 -3.95
C GLU A 43 18.54 -9.46 -3.72
N ASN A 44 18.58 -9.04 -2.45
CA ASN A 44 18.62 -7.63 -2.13
C ASN A 44 19.97 -7.07 -2.58
N ILE A 45 19.94 -5.91 -3.25
CA ILE A 45 21.17 -5.21 -3.64
C ILE A 45 21.92 -4.79 -2.37
N SER A 46 23.20 -5.16 -2.26
CA SER A 46 24.01 -4.77 -1.11
C SER A 46 24.39 -3.28 -1.15
N GLU A 47 24.69 -2.71 0.01
CA GLU A 47 25.13 -1.32 0.13
C GLU A 47 26.34 -1.02 -0.77
N GLU A 48 27.32 -1.92 -0.83
CA GLU A 48 28.53 -1.75 -1.65
C GLU A 48 28.21 -1.68 -3.15
N ARG A 49 27.18 -2.41 -3.60
CA ARG A 49 26.73 -2.37 -4.99
C ARG A 49 26.04 -1.05 -5.31
N TYR A 50 25.22 -0.53 -4.41
CA TYR A 50 24.63 0.81 -4.55
C TYR A 50 25.69 1.90 -4.56
N LEU A 51 26.70 1.82 -3.68
CA LEU A 51 27.82 2.76 -3.65
C LEU A 51 28.57 2.76 -4.98
N ALA A 52 28.98 1.60 -5.47
CA ALA A 52 29.69 1.47 -6.75
C ALA A 52 28.85 2.01 -7.92
N TYR A 53 27.54 1.76 -7.91
CA TYR A 53 26.61 2.30 -8.91
C TYR A 53 26.56 3.83 -8.89
N CYS A 54 26.34 4.44 -7.72
CA CYS A 54 26.28 5.89 -7.58
C CYS A 54 27.61 6.57 -7.95
N GLU A 55 28.75 6.01 -7.54
CA GLU A 55 30.08 6.51 -7.89
C GLU A 55 30.33 6.46 -9.41
N GLN A 56 29.86 5.41 -10.08
CA GLN A 56 30.08 5.24 -11.51
C GLN A 56 29.19 6.15 -12.37
N TYR A 57 27.90 6.25 -12.05
CA TYR A 57 26.90 6.89 -12.92
C TYR A 57 26.45 8.27 -12.43
N PHE A 58 26.62 8.58 -11.15
CA PHE A 58 26.21 9.85 -10.53
C PHE A 58 27.34 10.46 -9.67
N PRO A 59 28.54 10.69 -10.23
CA PRO A 59 29.74 11.04 -9.45
C PRO A 59 29.72 12.44 -8.82
N ASP A 60 28.87 13.36 -9.30
CA ASP A 60 28.77 14.71 -8.72
C ASP A 60 27.85 14.70 -7.50
N THR A 61 28.39 14.22 -6.37
CA THR A 61 27.61 14.08 -5.13
C THR A 61 27.26 15.41 -4.47
N SER A 62 27.80 16.54 -4.97
CA SER A 62 27.42 17.90 -4.55
C SER A 62 26.07 18.35 -5.10
N LYS A 63 25.51 17.55 -6.02
CA LYS A 63 24.26 17.81 -6.74
C LYS A 63 23.10 16.94 -6.28
N TYR A 64 23.28 16.20 -5.19
CA TYR A 64 22.23 15.35 -4.62
C TYR A 64 21.23 16.22 -3.85
N LEU A 65 19.95 16.06 -4.17
CA LEU A 65 18.82 16.72 -3.54
C LEU A 65 18.04 15.74 -2.71
N PHE A 66 17.63 16.19 -1.53
CA PHE A 66 16.75 15.43 -0.64
C PHE A 66 15.43 16.16 -0.47
N TYR A 67 14.37 15.42 -0.18
CA TYR A 67 13.07 16.03 0.05
C TYR A 67 12.21 15.18 0.96
N SER A 68 11.23 15.81 1.56
CA SER A 68 10.16 15.14 2.27
C SER A 68 8.88 15.98 2.18
N GLY A 69 7.77 15.47 2.72
CA GLY A 69 6.51 16.22 2.75
C GLY A 69 5.89 16.50 1.40
N ARG A 70 5.92 15.50 0.51
CA ARG A 70 5.37 15.59 -0.85
C ARG A 70 5.96 16.75 -1.66
N SER A 71 7.17 17.18 -1.32
CA SER A 71 7.86 18.26 -2.03
C SER A 71 8.50 17.81 -3.34
N GLU A 72 8.15 16.63 -3.85
CA GLU A 72 8.59 16.11 -5.15
C GLU A 72 8.33 17.12 -6.29
N ALA A 73 7.14 17.72 -6.33
CA ALA A 73 6.82 18.72 -7.36
C ALA A 73 7.74 19.95 -7.28
N GLN A 74 8.14 20.36 -6.06
CA GLN A 74 9.10 21.44 -5.86
C GLN A 74 10.49 21.03 -6.37
N VAL A 75 10.94 19.81 -6.06
CA VAL A 75 12.23 19.27 -6.54
C VAL A 75 12.25 19.23 -8.07
N ARG A 76 11.19 18.73 -8.69
CA ARG A 76 11.07 18.70 -10.17
C ARG A 76 11.14 20.10 -10.76
N ALA A 77 10.46 21.08 -10.18
CA ALA A 77 10.52 22.47 -10.63
C ALA A 77 11.91 23.09 -10.43
N PHE A 78 12.58 22.81 -9.31
CA PHE A 78 13.94 23.28 -9.03
C PHE A 78 14.95 22.72 -10.04
N ILE A 79 14.91 21.41 -10.32
CA ILE A 79 15.80 20.74 -11.29
C ILE A 79 15.59 21.29 -12.70
N ALA A 80 14.34 21.60 -13.08
CA ALA A 80 14.02 22.17 -14.39
C ALA A 80 14.77 23.50 -14.66
N GLU A 81 14.93 24.33 -13.62
CA GLU A 81 15.67 25.60 -13.70
C GLU A 81 17.16 25.48 -13.35
N ASN A 82 17.55 24.41 -12.66
CA ASN A 82 18.93 24.15 -12.21
C ASN A 82 19.40 22.78 -12.73
N PRO A 83 19.74 22.67 -14.03
CA PRO A 83 20.16 21.40 -14.60
C PRO A 83 21.44 20.88 -13.94
N GLY A 84 21.51 19.55 -13.79
CA GLY A 84 22.63 18.85 -13.16
C GLY A 84 22.38 18.44 -11.72
N TYR A 85 21.36 18.98 -11.05
CA TYR A 85 20.88 18.42 -9.79
C TYR A 85 20.13 17.09 -10.02
N VAL A 86 20.32 16.15 -9.10
CA VAL A 86 19.72 14.81 -9.11
C VAL A 86 19.09 14.50 -7.76
N TRP A 87 18.08 13.64 -7.76
CA TRP A 87 17.29 13.23 -6.59
C TRP A 87 16.99 11.73 -6.67
N TYR A 88 16.44 11.14 -5.60
CA TYR A 88 16.22 9.69 -5.49
C TYR A 88 15.66 9.05 -6.78
N ASP A 89 14.55 9.59 -7.30
CA ASP A 89 13.91 9.01 -8.47
C ASP A 89 14.78 9.07 -9.72
N SER A 90 15.61 10.10 -9.90
CA SER A 90 16.53 10.16 -11.04
C SER A 90 17.71 9.20 -10.94
N ILE A 91 17.97 8.64 -9.75
CA ILE A 91 19.10 7.75 -9.49
C ILE A 91 18.64 6.29 -9.46
N PHE A 92 17.48 6.00 -8.86
CA PHE A 92 17.04 4.63 -8.61
C PHE A 92 15.70 4.27 -9.27
N ASN A 93 14.87 5.25 -9.64
CA ASN A 93 13.59 4.99 -10.28
C ASN A 93 13.66 5.16 -11.81
N THR A 94 13.67 4.03 -12.53
CA THR A 94 13.82 4.03 -13.99
C THR A 94 12.67 4.75 -14.70
N ASN A 95 11.48 4.87 -14.08
CA ASN A 95 10.27 5.43 -14.69
C ASN A 95 9.98 4.85 -16.10
N GLY A 96 10.40 3.61 -16.36
CA GLY A 96 10.27 2.94 -17.65
C GLY A 96 11.30 3.34 -18.72
N ASP A 97 12.30 4.16 -18.40
CA ASP A 97 13.41 4.45 -19.30
C ASP A 97 14.40 3.29 -19.35
N LEU A 98 14.32 2.48 -20.42
CA LEU A 98 15.22 1.35 -20.65
C LEU A 98 16.70 1.75 -20.86
N ASN A 99 17.00 3.04 -21.06
CA ASN A 99 18.38 3.52 -21.13
C ASN A 99 18.93 3.98 -19.79
N HIS A 100 18.12 3.94 -18.73
CA HIS A 100 18.51 4.37 -17.41
C HIS A 100 19.74 3.58 -16.90
N PRO A 101 20.73 4.24 -16.26
CA PRO A 101 21.94 3.57 -15.76
C PRO A 101 21.70 2.33 -14.90
N TRP A 102 20.57 2.29 -14.19
CA TRP A 102 20.11 1.14 -13.40
C TRP A 102 20.24 -0.18 -14.15
N TYR A 103 19.76 -0.25 -15.40
CA TYR A 103 19.78 -1.48 -16.21
C TYR A 103 21.18 -1.91 -16.67
N GLN A 104 22.18 -1.05 -16.50
CA GLN A 104 23.58 -1.39 -16.76
C GLN A 104 24.29 -1.93 -15.52
N ALA A 105 23.77 -1.63 -14.33
CA ALA A 105 24.38 -1.97 -13.04
C ALA A 105 23.66 -3.11 -12.30
N PHE A 106 22.36 -3.26 -12.55
CA PHE A 106 21.49 -4.20 -11.85
C PHE A 106 20.69 -5.04 -12.85
N ASP A 107 20.51 -6.32 -12.54
CA ASP A 107 19.68 -7.26 -13.29
C ASP A 107 18.25 -7.17 -12.76
N GLU A 108 17.33 -6.53 -13.50
CA GLU A 108 15.93 -6.36 -13.11
C GLU A 108 15.19 -7.68 -12.81
N ALA A 109 15.71 -8.82 -13.27
CA ALA A 109 15.11 -10.12 -13.03
C ALA A 109 15.55 -10.75 -11.68
N VAL A 110 16.53 -10.17 -10.99
CA VAL A 110 17.15 -10.74 -9.78
C VAL A 110 17.31 -9.70 -8.68
N ASP A 111 17.71 -8.48 -9.05
CA ASP A 111 17.99 -7.38 -8.15
C ASP A 111 16.72 -6.61 -7.80
N LEU A 112 16.32 -6.67 -6.53
CA LEU A 112 15.24 -5.84 -5.99
C LEU A 112 15.80 -4.59 -5.33
N ASP A 113 15.19 -3.44 -5.63
CA ASP A 113 15.53 -2.19 -4.95
C ASP A 113 15.04 -2.20 -3.50
N ASP A 114 16.00 -2.08 -2.59
CA ASP A 114 15.80 -1.71 -1.20
C ASP A 114 15.89 -0.19 -1.08
N ALA A 115 14.72 0.45 -1.04
CA ALA A 115 14.62 1.91 -1.00
C ALA A 115 15.22 2.54 0.25
N GLU A 116 15.27 1.80 1.37
CA GLU A 116 15.89 2.26 2.60
C GLU A 116 17.42 2.26 2.41
N ALA A 117 17.97 1.14 1.94
CA ALA A 117 19.40 1.03 1.69
C ALA A 117 19.90 2.02 0.61
N SER A 118 19.19 2.18 -0.49
CA SER A 118 19.58 3.10 -1.58
C SER A 118 19.49 4.58 -1.16
N SER A 119 18.48 4.94 -0.37
CA SER A 119 18.33 6.26 0.25
C SER A 119 19.47 6.57 1.24
N GLN A 120 19.83 5.62 2.11
CA GLN A 120 20.99 5.75 3.01
C GLN A 120 22.30 5.96 2.22
N VAL A 121 22.52 5.21 1.14
CA VAL A 121 23.71 5.34 0.29
C VAL A 121 23.80 6.72 -0.35
N MET A 122 22.69 7.22 -0.88
CA MET A 122 22.62 8.58 -1.43
C MET A 122 23.04 9.63 -0.39
N ALA A 123 22.55 9.51 0.85
CA ALA A 123 22.92 10.40 1.95
C ALA A 123 24.38 10.23 2.42
N LYS A 124 24.92 9.01 2.41
CA LYS A 124 26.33 8.71 2.71
C LYS A 124 27.30 9.28 1.67
N LEU A 125 26.87 9.45 0.43
CA LEU A 125 27.70 9.99 -0.66
C LEU A 125 27.60 11.51 -0.82
N ALA A 126 26.46 12.11 -0.48
CA ALA A 126 26.20 13.54 -0.67
C ALA A 126 27.34 14.43 -0.13
N SER A 127 27.69 15.51 -0.82
CA SER A 127 28.80 16.37 -0.37
C SER A 127 28.50 17.85 -0.57
N GLY A 128 29.34 18.72 0.02
CA GLY A 128 29.21 20.17 -0.13
C GLY A 128 27.93 20.73 0.50
N ASP A 129 27.27 21.68 -0.19
CA ASP A 129 26.06 22.34 0.28
C ASP A 129 24.80 21.58 -0.16
N VAL A 130 24.41 20.62 0.69
CA VAL A 130 23.23 19.77 0.50
C VAL A 130 21.96 20.60 0.60
N LYS A 131 20.99 20.33 -0.29
CA LYS A 131 19.71 21.04 -0.35
C LYS A 131 18.57 20.08 -0.05
N VAL A 132 17.68 20.51 0.83
CA VAL A 132 16.58 19.70 1.34
C VAL A 132 15.25 20.45 1.21
N PHE A 133 14.28 19.87 0.51
CA PHE A 133 12.95 20.47 0.32
C PHE A 133 11.91 19.87 1.28
N GLY A 134 11.14 20.72 1.96
CA GLY A 134 9.97 20.30 2.76
C GLY A 134 10.24 19.45 3.99
N ALA A 135 11.45 19.53 4.56
CA ALA A 135 11.84 18.67 5.67
C ALA A 135 11.99 19.37 7.03
N ILE A 136 11.84 20.70 7.12
CA ILE A 136 12.00 21.41 8.41
C ILE A 136 10.98 20.90 9.44
N GLU A 137 9.73 20.80 9.01
CA GLU A 137 8.62 20.39 9.87
C GLU A 137 8.69 18.89 10.19
N TRP A 138 9.40 18.12 9.36
CA TRP A 138 9.54 16.68 9.49
C TRP A 138 10.57 16.19 10.48
N LYS A 139 11.34 17.10 11.08
CA LYS A 139 12.16 16.75 12.24
C LYS A 139 11.34 16.56 13.52
N THR A 140 10.26 17.32 13.69
CA THR A 140 9.45 17.32 14.93
C THR A 140 8.14 16.57 14.78
N LEU A 141 7.55 16.67 13.59
CA LEU A 141 6.27 16.06 13.25
C LEU A 141 6.48 14.81 12.37
N GLY A 142 7.45 14.84 11.47
CA GLY A 142 7.64 13.86 10.38
C GLY A 142 8.63 12.70 10.62
N GLN A 143 8.66 12.17 11.84
CA GLN A 143 9.72 11.26 12.34
C GLN A 143 9.87 9.92 11.59
N THR A 144 8.95 9.59 10.68
CA THR A 144 8.89 8.31 9.96
C THR A 144 9.10 8.47 8.46
N SER A 145 9.31 9.70 7.97
CA SER A 145 9.73 9.91 6.59
C SER A 145 11.14 9.34 6.33
N PHE A 146 11.40 8.86 5.10
CA PHE A 146 12.74 8.40 4.68
C PHE A 146 13.83 9.42 5.02
N PHE A 147 13.55 10.71 4.82
CA PHE A 147 14.50 11.76 5.20
C PHE A 147 14.83 11.74 6.70
N ALA A 148 13.83 11.55 7.56
CA ALA A 148 14.00 11.55 9.01
C ALA A 148 14.67 10.28 9.54
N THR A 149 14.37 9.11 8.96
CA THR A 149 14.85 7.82 9.48
C THR A 149 16.14 7.36 8.80
N GLU A 150 16.28 7.55 7.49
CA GLU A 150 17.36 6.97 6.70
C GLU A 150 18.44 7.99 6.27
N GLU A 151 18.05 9.23 5.98
CA GLU A 151 18.93 10.18 5.29
C GLU A 151 19.63 11.15 6.23
N ILE A 152 18.88 11.85 7.10
CA ILE A 152 19.41 12.97 7.89
C ILE A 152 20.55 12.57 8.82
N GLY A 153 20.52 11.36 9.38
CA GLY A 153 21.61 10.84 10.21
C GLY A 153 22.91 10.73 9.42
N ASN A 154 22.85 10.18 8.21
CA ASN A 154 24.01 10.03 7.33
C ASN A 154 24.53 11.38 6.80
N LEU A 155 23.63 12.35 6.58
CA LEU A 155 24.02 13.72 6.24
C LEU A 155 24.73 14.43 7.39
N ARG A 156 24.25 14.27 8.63
CA ARG A 156 24.90 14.84 9.83
C ARG A 156 26.25 14.21 10.11
N ASN A 157 26.40 12.89 9.93
CA ASN A 157 27.71 12.25 9.95
C ASN A 157 28.68 12.89 8.92
N GLY A 158 28.15 13.31 7.77
CA GLY A 158 28.89 14.05 6.75
C GLY A 158 29.32 15.46 7.18
N LEU A 159 28.59 16.11 8.08
CA LEU A 159 29.03 17.37 8.69
C LEU A 159 30.20 17.12 9.64
N GLU A 160 30.15 16.03 10.42
CA GLU A 160 31.21 15.64 11.37
C GLU A 160 32.52 15.25 10.66
N ASP A 161 32.43 14.53 9.53
CA ASP A 161 33.59 14.10 8.74
C ASP A 161 34.10 15.16 7.73
N GLY A 162 33.34 16.24 7.54
CA GLY A 162 33.67 17.37 6.68
C GLY A 162 33.35 17.20 5.19
N ARG A 163 32.72 16.08 4.78
CA ARG A 163 32.23 15.85 3.41
C ARG A 163 31.08 16.78 3.06
N VAL A 164 30.15 16.96 3.99
CA VAL A 164 29.03 17.90 3.88
C VAL A 164 29.45 19.21 4.52
N THR A 165 29.30 20.30 3.79
CA THR A 165 29.61 21.65 4.28
C THR A 165 28.43 22.25 5.02
N SER A 166 27.22 22.04 4.51
CA SER A 166 25.99 22.49 5.14
C SER A 166 24.78 21.69 4.65
N ILE A 167 23.79 21.51 5.53
CA ILE A 167 22.48 20.93 5.19
C ILE A 167 21.49 22.09 5.15
N ASN A 168 21.14 22.54 3.96
CA ASN A 168 20.28 23.70 3.75
C ASN A 168 18.86 23.29 3.44
N HIS A 169 17.94 23.70 4.30
CA HIS A 169 16.52 23.58 4.03
C HIS A 169 16.07 24.74 3.14
N MET A 170 15.40 24.39 2.05
CA MET A 170 15.04 25.34 0.99
C MET A 170 13.69 26.01 1.26
N VAL A 171 13.56 27.27 0.84
CA VAL A 171 12.27 27.99 0.86
C VAL A 171 11.27 27.26 -0.02
N LYS A 172 10.00 27.22 0.41
CA LYS A 172 8.93 26.56 -0.35
C LYS A 172 8.83 27.09 -1.78
N ASP A 173 8.68 26.19 -2.74
CA ASP A 173 8.48 26.45 -4.17
C ASP A 173 9.60 27.29 -4.82
N THR A 174 10.77 27.39 -4.18
CA THR A 174 11.90 28.13 -4.75
C THR A 174 12.60 27.37 -5.87
N THR A 175 13.03 28.09 -6.89
CA THR A 175 13.98 27.61 -7.91
C THR A 175 15.36 28.26 -7.75
N ASP A 176 15.55 29.18 -6.80
CA ASP A 176 16.86 29.77 -6.51
C ASP A 176 17.67 28.83 -5.59
N PRO A 177 18.86 28.34 -6.00
CA PRO A 177 19.70 27.48 -5.18
C PRO A 177 20.19 28.13 -3.87
N ASN A 178 20.06 29.44 -3.71
CA ASN A 178 20.48 30.18 -2.51
C ASN A 178 19.31 30.57 -1.60
N ALA A 179 18.08 30.28 -1.99
CA ALA A 179 16.90 30.56 -1.18
C ALA A 179 16.75 29.52 -0.05
N VAL A 180 17.53 29.74 1.01
CA VAL A 180 17.61 28.89 2.20
C VAL A 180 16.77 29.49 3.32
N ILE A 181 15.84 28.71 3.87
CA ILE A 181 15.02 29.11 5.02
C ILE A 181 15.78 28.86 6.34
N ALA A 182 16.46 27.72 6.46
CA ALA A 182 17.27 27.36 7.62
C ALA A 182 18.41 26.40 7.26
N THR A 183 19.44 26.36 8.10
CA THR A 183 20.55 25.41 7.99
C THR A 183 20.58 24.52 9.24
N ASP A 184 20.73 23.19 9.07
CA ASP A 184 20.95 22.23 10.17
C ASP A 184 22.41 22.27 10.62
N ASP A 185 22.63 22.38 11.93
CA ASP A 185 23.95 22.56 12.55
C ASP A 185 24.67 21.25 12.91
N GLY A 186 24.09 20.09 12.62
CA GLY A 186 24.68 18.78 12.90
C GLY A 186 24.18 18.14 14.19
N ASP A 187 23.84 18.93 15.21
CA ASP A 187 23.17 18.47 16.43
C ASP A 187 21.64 18.46 16.27
N GLY A 188 21.19 18.82 15.06
CA GLY A 188 19.80 19.00 14.70
C GLY A 188 19.23 20.36 15.10
N GLY A 189 20.01 21.28 15.64
CA GLY A 189 19.59 22.67 15.73
C GLY A 189 19.39 23.25 14.33
N LEU A 190 18.35 24.08 14.17
CA LEU A 190 18.11 24.82 12.93
C LEU A 190 18.44 26.29 13.16
N THR A 191 19.35 26.81 12.35
CA THR A 191 19.64 28.25 12.28
C THR A 191 18.88 28.86 11.12
N TYR A 192 17.83 29.63 11.42
CA TYR A 192 17.01 30.32 10.43
C TYR A 192 17.74 31.52 9.83
N LYS A 193 17.61 31.71 8.52
CA LYS A 193 18.17 32.88 7.82
C LYS A 193 17.33 34.13 8.10
N ASP A 194 17.92 35.30 7.88
CA ASP A 194 17.25 36.58 8.12
C ASP A 194 15.90 36.66 7.39
N GLY A 195 14.84 36.98 8.13
CA GLY A 195 13.47 37.05 7.61
C GLY A 195 12.65 35.76 7.73
N HIS A 196 13.28 34.65 8.14
CA HIS A 196 12.62 33.36 8.36
C HIS A 196 12.49 32.99 9.84
N SER A 197 11.61 32.03 10.15
CA SER A 197 11.36 31.62 11.55
C SER A 197 10.89 30.17 11.69
N ALA A 198 10.96 29.65 12.91
CA ALA A 198 10.60 28.26 13.22
C ALA A 198 9.13 27.86 13.03
N GLY A 199 8.24 28.83 12.77
CA GLY A 199 6.83 28.56 12.47
C GLY A 199 6.50 28.52 10.98
N GLU A 200 7.49 28.69 10.11
CA GLU A 200 7.28 28.76 8.66
C GLU A 200 7.34 27.37 8.02
N THR A 201 6.32 27.06 7.22
CA THR A 201 6.17 25.77 6.54
C THR A 201 6.95 25.76 5.24
N ASN A 202 7.75 24.72 4.96
CA ASN A 202 8.41 24.56 3.66
C ASN A 202 8.01 23.32 2.86
N ALA A 203 7.09 22.50 3.38
CA ALA A 203 6.54 21.35 2.68
C ALA A 203 5.40 21.71 1.71
N SER A 204 5.24 20.93 0.64
CA SER A 204 4.07 21.02 -0.24
C SER A 204 2.85 20.29 0.31
N GLY A 205 3.07 19.21 1.05
CA GLY A 205 2.02 18.38 1.63
C GLY A 205 1.49 18.88 2.96
N THR A 206 0.31 18.39 3.34
CA THR A 206 -0.23 18.53 4.68
C THR A 206 0.33 17.43 5.57
N TYR A 207 0.64 17.76 6.82
CA TYR A 207 1.03 16.77 7.82
C TYR A 207 -0.04 15.68 8.02
N GLY A 208 0.39 14.42 8.19
CA GLY A 208 -0.52 13.29 8.40
C GLY A 208 -1.34 12.87 7.17
N ASP A 209 -1.10 13.46 6.00
CA ASP A 209 -1.79 13.08 4.77
C ASP A 209 -1.07 11.90 4.09
N CYS A 210 -1.71 10.72 4.09
CA CYS A 210 -1.25 9.48 3.44
C CYS A 210 -1.78 9.27 2.01
N SER A 211 -2.60 10.19 1.47
CA SER A 211 -3.15 10.03 0.12
C SER A 211 -2.04 9.88 -0.95
N GLY A 212 -1.74 8.67 -1.40
CA GLY A 212 -0.85 8.39 -2.53
C GLY A 212 0.40 7.55 -2.27
N SER A 213 0.69 7.10 -1.04
CA SER A 213 1.76 6.12 -0.81
C SER A 213 1.32 4.72 -1.24
N ALA A 214 1.78 4.28 -2.41
CA ALA A 214 1.45 2.97 -3.01
C ALA A 214 1.96 1.75 -2.21
N ARG A 215 2.72 1.95 -1.12
CA ARG A 215 3.14 0.87 -0.22
C ARG A 215 2.21 0.83 1.00
N LYS A 216 1.24 -0.09 0.95
CA LYS A 216 0.41 -0.58 2.07
C LYS A 216 1.24 -1.35 3.12
N ARG A 217 2.34 -0.76 3.58
CA ARG A 217 2.99 -1.10 4.84
C ARG A 217 3.36 0.22 5.47
N GLN A 218 2.49 0.72 6.35
CA GLN A 218 2.90 1.34 7.60
C GLN A 218 1.72 2.08 8.26
N GLU A 219 1.51 1.77 9.52
CA GLU A 219 0.79 2.57 10.53
C GLU A 219 1.50 3.91 10.82
N THR A 220 2.43 4.33 9.96
CA THR A 220 3.43 5.39 10.16
C THR A 220 3.49 6.35 8.97
N CYS A 221 2.34 6.82 8.47
CA CYS A 221 2.41 8.21 8.05
C CYS A 221 2.51 9.02 9.32
N ASP A 222 3.34 10.04 9.31
CA ASP A 222 3.53 10.95 10.42
C ASP A 222 2.22 11.66 10.78
N ARG A 223 1.38 10.97 11.53
CA ARG A 223 0.22 11.50 12.22
C ARG A 223 0.79 12.03 13.53
N PRO A 224 0.47 13.27 13.94
CA PRO A 224 0.86 13.70 15.27
C PRO A 224 0.36 12.65 16.25
N GLU A 225 1.16 12.28 17.24
CA GLU A 225 0.60 11.70 18.46
C GLU A 225 -0.39 12.74 19.01
N LEU A 226 -1.64 12.59 18.58
CA LEU A 226 -2.76 13.18 19.29
C LEU A 226 -2.62 12.61 20.68
N LYS A 227 -2.44 13.49 21.68
CA LYS A 227 -2.71 13.15 23.08
C LYS A 227 -3.88 12.19 23.07
N PRO A 228 -3.80 11.00 23.72
CA PRO A 228 -4.89 10.05 23.71
C PRO A 228 -6.16 10.83 23.96
N LYS A 229 -7.00 10.96 22.93
CA LYS A 229 -8.38 11.36 23.16
C LYS A 229 -8.84 10.28 24.12
N GLU A 230 -9.33 10.66 25.29
CA GLU A 230 -10.08 9.72 26.13
C GLU A 230 -10.96 8.93 25.17
N ALA A 231 -10.77 7.61 25.13
CA ALA A 231 -11.50 6.75 24.22
C ALA A 231 -12.96 7.21 24.31
N PRO A 232 -13.55 7.69 23.21
CA PRO A 232 -14.93 8.13 23.26
C PRO A 232 -15.73 6.98 23.86
N GLU A 233 -16.59 7.29 24.82
CA GLU A 233 -17.41 6.25 25.46
C GLU A 233 -18.02 5.38 24.35
N PRO A 234 -17.96 4.05 24.47
CA PRO A 234 -18.56 3.16 23.49
C PRO A 234 -19.98 3.65 23.17
N PRO A 235 -20.38 3.66 21.89
CA PRO A 235 -21.73 4.07 21.54
C PRO A 235 -22.70 3.28 22.41
N LYS A 236 -23.69 3.97 22.99
CA LYS A 236 -24.62 3.36 23.94
C LYS A 236 -25.40 2.17 23.37
N ASP A 237 -25.38 2.03 22.04
CA ASP A 237 -25.99 0.95 21.28
C ASP A 237 -25.13 0.68 20.02
N PRO A 238 -24.02 -0.08 20.12
CA PRO A 238 -23.14 -0.34 18.99
C PRO A 238 -23.83 -1.31 18.02
N LYS A 239 -23.83 -0.99 16.72
CA LYS A 239 -24.43 -1.81 15.66
C LYS A 239 -23.36 -2.55 14.87
N SER A 240 -23.67 -3.74 14.36
CA SER A 240 -22.77 -4.51 13.51
C SER A 240 -23.09 -4.35 12.04
N LEU A 241 -22.05 -4.30 11.22
CA LEU A 241 -22.18 -4.27 9.77
C LEU A 241 -22.21 -5.70 9.25
N ARG A 242 -23.17 -6.01 8.39
CA ARG A 242 -23.26 -7.28 7.67
C ARG A 242 -23.28 -7.00 6.17
N ILE A 243 -22.55 -7.79 5.40
CA ILE A 243 -22.47 -7.63 3.94
C ILE A 243 -22.97 -8.90 3.27
N ILE A 244 -24.02 -8.73 2.46
CA ILE A 244 -24.69 -9.80 1.72
C ILE A 244 -24.36 -9.66 0.24
N SER A 245 -24.02 -10.76 -0.41
CA SER A 245 -24.03 -10.85 -1.88
C SER A 245 -25.37 -11.41 -2.32
N ASP A 246 -26.00 -10.72 -3.26
CA ASP A 246 -27.18 -11.21 -3.97
C ASP A 246 -26.80 -11.57 -5.40
N ARG A 247 -27.42 -12.63 -5.92
CA ARG A 247 -27.40 -12.98 -7.34
C ARG A 247 -28.84 -13.04 -7.85
N TRP A 248 -29.14 -12.33 -8.93
CA TRP A 248 -30.42 -12.42 -9.61
C TRP A 248 -30.39 -13.48 -10.70
N ILE A 249 -31.25 -14.49 -10.59
CA ILE A 249 -31.37 -15.54 -11.60
C ILE A 249 -32.46 -15.13 -12.59
N SER A 250 -32.08 -14.70 -13.80
CA SER A 250 -33.08 -14.44 -14.84
C SER A 250 -33.62 -15.77 -15.40
N GLU A 251 -34.90 -16.06 -15.19
CA GLU A 251 -35.55 -17.19 -15.85
C GLU A 251 -35.74 -16.90 -17.35
N GLY A 252 -34.82 -17.39 -18.20
CA GLY A 252 -35.08 -17.59 -19.63
C GLY A 252 -34.36 -16.68 -20.65
N GLY A 253 -33.33 -15.92 -20.26
CA GLY A 253 -32.51 -15.12 -21.18
C GLY A 253 -31.00 -15.44 -21.09
N PRO A 254 -30.22 -15.36 -22.19
CA PRO A 254 -28.77 -15.49 -22.13
C PRO A 254 -28.12 -14.18 -21.63
N GLY A 255 -27.52 -14.21 -20.44
CA GLY A 255 -26.72 -13.13 -19.85
C GLY A 255 -27.59 -12.08 -19.15
N PHE A 256 -27.42 -11.71 -17.89
CA PHE A 256 -26.23 -11.67 -17.04
C PHE A 256 -26.65 -12.08 -15.61
N ASP A 257 -25.84 -12.88 -14.92
CA ASP A 257 -26.00 -13.00 -13.47
C ASP A 257 -25.54 -11.65 -12.87
N GLU A 258 -26.48 -10.84 -12.40
CA GLU A 258 -26.15 -9.60 -11.70
C GLU A 258 -25.83 -9.91 -10.24
N TYR A 259 -24.59 -9.63 -9.87
CA TYR A 259 -24.10 -9.71 -8.50
C TYR A 259 -24.18 -8.32 -7.85
N THR A 260 -24.87 -8.23 -6.72
CA THR A 260 -24.96 -6.98 -5.96
C THR A 260 -24.55 -7.19 -4.52
N TRP A 261 -23.81 -6.23 -3.97
CA TRP A 261 -23.47 -6.17 -2.55
C TRP A 261 -24.48 -5.30 -1.81
N LYS A 262 -24.97 -5.81 -0.68
CA LYS A 262 -25.86 -5.10 0.22
C LYS A 262 -25.27 -5.00 1.60
N PHE A 263 -25.37 -3.81 2.18
CA PHE A 263 -24.83 -3.47 3.48
C PHE A 263 -26.00 -3.30 4.46
N PHE A 264 -25.98 -4.09 5.53
CA PHE A 264 -27.01 -4.13 6.55
C PHE A 264 -26.45 -3.78 7.91
N GLU A 265 -27.28 -3.13 8.70
CA GLU A 265 -27.04 -2.83 10.10
C GLU A 265 -27.82 -3.82 10.96
N SER A 266 -27.16 -4.44 11.92
CA SER A 266 -27.77 -5.35 12.88
C SER A 266 -27.30 -5.06 14.29
N ASP A 267 -27.94 -5.65 15.30
CA ASP A 267 -27.31 -5.73 16.62
C ASP A 267 -26.12 -6.71 16.57
N PRO A 268 -25.10 -6.55 17.45
CA PRO A 268 -23.97 -7.45 17.50
C PRO A 268 -24.38 -8.87 17.85
N GLY A 269 -23.85 -9.83 17.10
CA GLY A 269 -24.23 -11.25 17.22
C GLY A 269 -25.68 -11.58 16.84
N VAL A 270 -26.47 -10.62 16.37
CA VAL A 270 -27.82 -10.88 15.85
C VAL A 270 -27.74 -11.24 14.39
N GLU A 271 -28.33 -12.38 14.06
CA GLU A 271 -28.47 -12.85 12.69
C GLU A 271 -29.41 -11.95 11.89
N ILE A 272 -29.04 -11.67 10.65
CA ILE A 272 -29.92 -10.98 9.70
C ILE A 272 -30.58 -11.97 8.75
N ASP A 273 -31.82 -11.66 8.38
CA ASP A 273 -32.49 -12.35 7.29
C ASP A 273 -31.88 -11.86 5.96
N VAL A 274 -31.10 -12.73 5.31
CA VAL A 274 -30.49 -12.44 4.01
C VAL A 274 -31.51 -12.14 2.91
N CYS A 275 -32.76 -12.58 3.11
CA CYS A 275 -33.87 -12.32 2.22
C CYS A 275 -34.65 -11.04 2.54
N ALA A 276 -34.28 -10.29 3.59
CA ALA A 276 -34.87 -8.99 3.88
C ALA A 276 -34.63 -7.99 2.73
N GLY A 277 -35.62 -7.13 2.49
CA GLY A 277 -35.61 -6.15 1.39
C GLY A 277 -34.92 -4.82 1.73
N ASP A 278 -34.62 -4.58 3.02
CA ASP A 278 -34.33 -3.24 3.53
C ASP A 278 -32.84 -3.14 3.90
N GLY A 279 -32.00 -2.70 2.95
CA GLY A 279 -30.56 -2.47 3.16
C GLY A 279 -30.03 -1.35 2.25
N TYR A 280 -28.84 -0.82 2.54
CA TYR A 280 -28.19 0.15 1.65
C TYR A 280 -27.57 -0.58 0.46
N ILE A 281 -27.96 -0.18 -0.75
CA ILE A 281 -27.45 -0.73 -2.02
C ILE A 281 -26.45 0.28 -2.58
N ARG A 282 -25.22 -0.17 -2.87
CA ARG A 282 -24.26 0.58 -3.69
C ARG A 282 -23.73 -0.34 -4.80
N ASP A 283 -23.39 0.30 -5.91
CA ASP A 283 -23.26 -0.26 -7.26
C ASP A 283 -22.75 -1.71 -7.39
N PRO A 284 -23.31 -2.49 -8.35
CA PRO A 284 -22.84 -3.84 -8.65
C PRO A 284 -21.35 -3.85 -9.02
N VAL A 285 -20.61 -4.79 -8.46
CA VAL A 285 -19.28 -5.13 -8.99
C VAL A 285 -19.52 -6.10 -10.14
N GLU A 286 -19.31 -5.64 -11.37
CA GLU A 286 -19.25 -6.52 -12.54
C GLU A 286 -17.93 -7.29 -12.52
N ASP A 287 -17.87 -8.39 -11.77
CA ASP A 287 -16.81 -9.38 -11.95
C ASP A 287 -17.40 -10.65 -12.59
N PRO A 288 -17.09 -10.94 -13.87
CA PRO A 288 -17.74 -12.01 -14.60
C PRO A 288 -17.33 -13.43 -14.18
N GLN A 289 -16.50 -13.64 -13.13
CA GLN A 289 -15.97 -14.98 -12.85
C GLN A 289 -16.10 -15.57 -11.45
N GLU A 290 -16.39 -14.86 -10.35
CA GLU A 290 -16.46 -15.53 -9.03
C GLU A 290 -17.64 -15.09 -8.13
N PRO A 291 -18.63 -15.97 -7.87
CA PRO A 291 -19.75 -15.70 -6.95
C PRO A 291 -19.34 -15.65 -5.47
N ASP A 292 -18.12 -16.05 -5.12
CA ASP A 292 -17.66 -16.21 -3.73
C ASP A 292 -16.57 -15.18 -3.35
N ALA A 293 -16.34 -14.18 -4.20
CA ALA A 293 -15.39 -13.11 -3.94
C ALA A 293 -15.91 -12.19 -2.82
N PHE A 294 -15.02 -11.67 -1.97
CA PHE A 294 -15.39 -10.62 -1.01
C PHE A 294 -15.48 -9.26 -1.72
N PRO A 295 -16.22 -8.28 -1.19
CA PRO A 295 -16.17 -6.93 -1.73
C PRO A 295 -14.72 -6.40 -1.70
N ASN A 296 -14.18 -5.97 -2.85
CA ASN A 296 -12.90 -5.23 -2.96
C ASN A 296 -13.11 -3.74 -3.27
N GLY A 297 -12.58 -2.83 -2.44
CA GLY A 297 -12.73 -1.39 -2.63
C GLY A 297 -13.12 -0.61 -1.37
N GLU A 298 -13.68 0.60 -1.56
CA GLU A 298 -14.10 1.48 -0.47
C GLU A 298 -15.57 1.90 -0.64
N TRP A 299 -16.36 1.77 0.43
CA TRP A 299 -17.79 2.07 0.44
C TRP A 299 -18.12 2.97 1.63
N PRO A 300 -18.52 4.23 1.41
CA PRO A 300 -19.10 5.04 2.47
C PRO A 300 -20.46 4.46 2.85
N ILE A 301 -20.63 4.19 4.13
CA ILE A 301 -21.80 3.59 4.72
C ILE A 301 -22.33 4.54 5.77
N ARG A 302 -23.59 4.92 5.61
CA ARG A 302 -24.32 5.60 6.66
C ARG A 302 -24.81 4.56 7.64
N PHE A 303 -24.22 4.56 8.83
CA PHE A 303 -24.38 3.52 9.82
C PHE A 303 -25.06 4.10 11.07
N GLY A 304 -26.17 3.52 11.47
CA GLY A 304 -26.96 3.94 12.62
C GLY A 304 -26.15 3.85 13.91
N GLY A 305 -26.26 4.90 14.73
CA GLY A 305 -25.48 5.05 15.97
C GLY A 305 -24.28 6.00 15.87
N TYR A 306 -23.96 6.54 14.69
CA TYR A 306 -22.83 7.48 14.49
C TYR A 306 -23.31 8.84 13.98
N ALA A 307 -22.60 9.89 14.38
CA ALA A 307 -22.89 11.25 13.92
C ALA A 307 -22.42 11.50 12.48
N GLU A 308 -21.43 10.74 12.01
CA GLU A 308 -20.79 10.87 10.70
C GLU A 308 -20.76 9.52 9.95
N ASP A 309 -20.68 9.58 8.62
CA ASP A 309 -20.63 8.40 7.76
C ASP A 309 -19.34 7.60 8.00
N CYS A 310 -19.46 6.27 8.07
CA CYS A 310 -18.32 5.36 8.13
C CYS A 310 -17.86 4.96 6.72
N LEU A 311 -16.67 4.39 6.60
CA LEU A 311 -16.07 3.90 5.36
C LEU A 311 -15.70 2.42 5.54
N TYR A 312 -16.39 1.53 4.83
CA TYR A 312 -15.96 0.14 4.72
C TYR A 312 -14.87 0.01 3.65
N LYS A 313 -13.78 -0.68 3.98
CA LYS A 313 -12.65 -0.98 3.09
C LYS A 313 -12.49 -2.49 2.97
N GLY A 314 -12.92 -3.05 1.86
CA GLY A 314 -12.86 -4.48 1.58
C GLY A 314 -11.59 -4.86 0.83
N HIS A 315 -11.02 -6.02 1.15
CA HIS A 315 -9.77 -6.50 0.55
C HIS A 315 -9.97 -7.38 -0.67
N GLY A 316 -11.19 -7.87 -0.93
CA GLY A 316 -11.48 -8.87 -1.97
C GLY A 316 -11.14 -10.31 -1.60
N GLU A 317 -10.34 -10.52 -0.56
CA GLU A 317 -9.83 -11.82 -0.10
C GLU A 317 -9.74 -11.89 1.43
N ILE A 318 -9.63 -13.10 1.97
CA ILE A 318 -9.30 -13.33 3.39
C ILE A 318 -7.78 -13.21 3.55
N ARG A 319 -7.34 -12.30 4.43
CA ARG A 319 -5.93 -12.12 4.77
C ARG A 319 -5.44 -13.13 5.81
N GLU A 320 -4.13 -13.18 6.04
CA GLU A 320 -3.51 -14.07 7.05
C GLU A 320 -4.08 -13.87 8.47
N ASP A 321 -4.54 -12.67 8.79
CA ASP A 321 -5.17 -12.36 10.07
C ASP A 321 -6.65 -12.77 10.13
N GLY A 322 -7.23 -13.29 9.05
CA GLY A 322 -8.64 -13.63 8.91
C GLY A 322 -9.54 -12.44 8.57
N SER A 323 -8.98 -11.24 8.30
CA SER A 323 -9.78 -10.09 7.87
C SER A 323 -10.14 -10.19 6.39
N VAL A 324 -11.36 -9.78 6.07
CA VAL A 324 -11.86 -9.58 4.69
C VAL A 324 -12.07 -8.10 4.36
N GLY A 325 -12.00 -7.24 5.39
CA GLY A 325 -12.08 -5.79 5.27
C GLY A 325 -12.03 -5.10 6.63
N TRP A 326 -12.23 -3.79 6.63
CA TRP A 326 -12.29 -2.95 7.83
C TRP A 326 -13.41 -1.92 7.74
N LEU A 327 -14.07 -1.60 8.86
CA LEU A 327 -15.01 -0.49 8.96
C LEU A 327 -14.36 0.67 9.72
N GLU A 328 -14.04 1.74 9.01
CA GLU A 328 -13.45 2.95 9.56
C GLU A 328 -14.55 3.97 9.87
N CYS A 329 -14.62 4.48 11.09
CA CYS A 329 -15.56 5.55 11.45
C CYS A 329 -14.77 6.72 12.06
N PRO A 330 -15.05 7.99 11.72
CA PRO A 330 -14.26 9.15 12.15
C PRO A 330 -14.07 9.29 13.67
N GLU A 331 -15.02 8.77 14.44
CA GLU A 331 -15.06 8.93 15.88
C GLU A 331 -14.21 7.91 16.65
N ARG A 332 -13.54 6.94 16.00
CA ARG A 332 -12.91 5.80 16.68
C ARG A 332 -11.92 4.98 15.84
N ASP A 333 -11.37 3.94 16.46
CA ASP A 333 -10.50 2.97 15.82
C ASP A 333 -11.25 2.08 14.81
N PRO A 334 -10.57 1.59 13.75
CA PRO A 334 -11.16 0.72 12.74
C PRO A 334 -11.63 -0.62 13.32
N ILE A 335 -12.79 -1.08 12.86
CA ILE A 335 -13.34 -2.39 13.22
C ILE A 335 -12.91 -3.42 12.19
N LYS A 336 -12.40 -4.56 12.66
CA LYS A 336 -12.08 -5.68 11.78
C LYS A 336 -13.35 -6.34 11.26
N CYS A 337 -13.40 -6.60 9.95
CA CYS A 337 -14.45 -7.39 9.34
C CYS A 337 -13.92 -8.77 8.97
N SER A 338 -14.69 -9.81 9.27
CA SER A 338 -14.32 -11.21 9.07
C SER A 338 -15.32 -11.92 8.17
N GLU A 339 -14.89 -13.04 7.59
CA GLU A 339 -15.79 -13.93 6.85
C GLU A 339 -16.91 -14.44 7.76
N SER A 340 -18.15 -14.36 7.28
CA SER A 340 -19.28 -14.97 7.97
C SER A 340 -19.21 -16.48 7.87
N VAL A 341 -19.33 -17.18 9.01
CA VAL A 341 -19.42 -18.64 9.04
C VAL A 341 -20.58 -19.18 8.19
N LYS A 342 -21.61 -18.35 7.95
CA LYS A 342 -22.75 -18.66 7.08
C LYS A 342 -22.36 -18.76 5.59
N ASN A 343 -21.20 -18.22 5.18
CA ASN A 343 -20.66 -18.47 3.85
C ASN A 343 -20.50 -19.98 3.57
N THR A 344 -20.23 -20.77 4.62
CA THR A 344 -20.08 -22.23 4.51
C THR A 344 -21.40 -23.00 4.39
N GLU A 345 -22.54 -22.38 4.73
CA GLU A 345 -23.87 -23.00 4.64
C GLU A 345 -24.51 -22.85 3.24
N GLY A 346 -23.94 -22.00 2.39
CA GLY A 346 -24.36 -21.78 1.01
C GLY A 346 -25.45 -20.72 0.82
N ARG A 347 -25.77 -20.44 -0.44
CA ARG A 347 -26.75 -19.41 -0.85
C ARG A 347 -28.19 -19.81 -0.52
N VAL A 348 -28.98 -18.85 -0.07
CA VAL A 348 -30.42 -18.98 0.22
C VAL A 348 -31.23 -18.40 -0.95
N LEU A 349 -32.12 -19.22 -1.52
CA LEU A 349 -33.06 -18.77 -2.55
C LEU A 349 -34.25 -18.05 -1.89
N CYS A 350 -34.31 -16.74 -2.08
CA CYS A 350 -35.39 -15.87 -1.62
C CYS A 350 -36.61 -15.96 -2.55
N GLU A 351 -37.81 -15.69 -2.03
CA GLU A 351 -39.09 -15.77 -2.76
C GLU A 351 -39.15 -14.91 -4.04
N THR A 352 -38.26 -13.91 -4.18
CA THR A 352 -38.17 -13.02 -5.34
C THR A 352 -37.28 -13.55 -6.47
N GLY A 353 -36.81 -14.81 -6.42
CA GLY A 353 -35.90 -15.39 -7.43
C GLY A 353 -34.45 -14.92 -7.28
N ARG A 354 -34.07 -14.54 -6.05
CA ARG A 354 -32.77 -13.99 -5.67
C ARG A 354 -32.03 -15.00 -4.81
N ASP A 355 -30.78 -15.32 -5.14
CA ASP A 355 -29.89 -16.14 -4.31
C ASP A 355 -28.99 -15.23 -3.47
N ALA A 356 -29.19 -15.24 -2.15
CA ALA A 356 -28.48 -14.37 -1.21
C ALA A 356 -27.57 -15.16 -0.26
N ILE A 357 -26.44 -14.58 0.12
CA ILE A 357 -25.56 -15.14 1.17
C ILE A 357 -24.84 -14.03 1.92
N GLU A 358 -24.74 -14.17 3.24
CA GLU A 358 -23.93 -13.29 4.09
C GLU A 358 -22.47 -13.70 3.96
N ASN A 359 -21.64 -12.78 3.46
CA ASN A 359 -20.21 -13.05 3.24
C ASN A 359 -19.35 -12.48 4.35
N VAL A 360 -19.72 -11.30 4.87
CA VAL A 360 -18.87 -10.53 5.77
C VAL A 360 -19.68 -10.03 6.95
N TYR A 361 -19.05 -10.02 8.11
CA TYR A 361 -19.52 -9.24 9.24
C TYR A 361 -18.41 -8.43 9.89
N CYS A 362 -18.78 -7.29 10.46
CA CYS A 362 -17.93 -6.46 11.30
C CYS A 362 -18.67 -6.32 12.64
N ASP A 363 -18.34 -7.22 13.57
CA ASP A 363 -18.86 -7.19 14.94
C ASP A 363 -17.92 -6.41 15.86
N TRP A 364 -18.49 -5.89 16.93
CA TRP A 364 -17.74 -5.30 18.04
C TRP A 364 -17.10 -6.41 18.87
N ASP A 365 -15.80 -6.30 19.14
CA ASP A 365 -15.19 -7.04 20.24
C ASP A 365 -15.87 -6.55 21.54
N MET A 366 -16.67 -7.40 22.17
CA MET A 366 -17.35 -7.12 23.44
C MET A 366 -16.39 -7.13 24.63
#